data_AF-A0A7K1AGQ3-F1
#
_entry.id   AF-A0A7K1AGQ3-F1
#
_cell.length_a   1.000
_cell.length_b   1.000
_cell.length_c   1.000
_cell.angle_alpha   90.00
_cell.angle_beta   90.00
_cell.angle_gamma   90.00
#
_symmetry.space_group_name_H-M   'P 1'
#
loop_
_entity.id
_entity.type
_entity.pdbx_description
1 polymer ?
#
loop_
_entity_poly.entity_id
_entity_poly.type
_entity_poly.pdbx_seq_one_letter_code
_entity_poly.pdbx_strand_id
1 'polypeptide(L)'
;MLEYRVILLLRSTAGLLALSALALLLRPGKPIALLGLTSSRELEWSFRLVGISNLGLAALLTLAAAFLGERGLRQAAAILLLISAATFVLTIFLPGGWGLWHLLLLIFEVTLASAYFFALKGRRRNR
;
A
#
# COMPACT_ATOMS: atom_id res chain seq x y z
N MET A 1 -0.16 -12.63 19.89
CA MET A 1 0.94 -12.34 18.93
C MET A 1 0.46 -11.97 17.53
N LEU A 2 -0.53 -12.69 16.96
CA LEU A 2 -1.08 -12.37 15.64
C LEU A 2 -1.61 -10.92 15.55
N GLU A 3 -2.45 -10.53 16.50
CA GLU A 3 -3.06 -9.19 16.54
C GLU A 3 -2.01 -8.08 16.56
N TYR A 4 -1.02 -8.17 17.46
CA TYR A 4 0.05 -7.19 17.53
C TYR A 4 0.80 -7.02 16.20
N ARG A 5 1.12 -8.13 15.51
CA ARG A 5 1.79 -8.08 14.20
C ARG A 5 0.92 -7.39 13.15
N VAL A 6 -0.36 -7.73 13.10
CA VAL A 6 -1.31 -7.14 12.15
C VAL A 6 -1.52 -5.65 12.44
N ILE A 7 -1.69 -5.27 13.71
CA ILE A 7 -1.82 -3.87 14.14
C ILE A 7 -0.58 -3.07 13.74
N LEU A 8 0.61 -3.61 14.01
CA LEU A 8 1.87 -2.95 13.63
C LEU A 8 1.94 -2.76 12.11
N LEU A 9 1.66 -3.80 11.33
CA LEU A 9 1.65 -3.73 9.86
C LEU A 9 0.63 -2.72 9.34
N LEU A 10 -0.57 -2.68 9.90
CA LEU A 10 -1.60 -1.70 9.54
C LEU A 10 -1.14 -0.27 9.81
N ARG A 11 -0.53 -0.01 10.97
CA ARG A 11 0.02 1.32 11.32
C ARG A 11 1.18 1.73 10.42
N SER A 12 2.10 0.80 10.15
CA SER A 12 3.22 1.04 9.24
C SER A 12 2.74 1.35 7.82
N THR A 13 1.79 0.56 7.31
CA THR A 13 1.18 0.76 5.99
C THR A 13 0.43 2.09 5.92
N ALA A 14 -0.32 2.44 6.98
CA ALA A 14 -1.00 3.73 7.08
C ALA A 14 -0.01 4.90 7.00
N GLY A 15 1.11 4.82 7.72
CA GLY A 15 2.16 5.85 7.67
C GLY A 15 2.77 6.00 6.28
N LEU A 16 3.10 4.90 5.62
CA LEU A 16 3.64 4.90 4.25
C LEU A 16 2.62 5.48 3.25
N LEU A 17 1.35 5.11 3.36
CA LEU A 17 0.28 5.65 2.53
C LEU A 17 0.11 7.16 2.75
N ALA A 18 0.13 7.63 3.98
CA ALA A 18 0.04 9.07 4.29
C ALA A 18 1.24 9.85 3.71
N LEU A 19 2.46 9.32 3.84
CA LEU A 19 3.65 9.94 3.24
C LEU A 19 3.57 9.95 1.70
N SER A 20 3.12 8.85 1.10
CA SER A 20 2.92 8.77 -0.35
C SER A 20 1.86 9.77 -0.83
N ALA A 21 0.76 9.92 -0.08
CA ALA A 21 -0.32 10.84 -0.37
C ALA A 21 0.18 12.29 -0.36
N LEU A 22 0.98 12.67 0.62
CA LEU A 22 1.59 14.00 0.68
C LEU A 22 2.48 14.28 -0.54
N ALA A 23 3.30 13.30 -0.96
CA ALA A 23 4.12 13.44 -2.15
C ALA A 23 3.27 13.65 -3.42
N LEU A 24 2.20 12.86 -3.58
CA LEU A 24 1.27 12.92 -4.71
C LEU A 24 0.47 14.22 -4.75
N LEU A 25 0.06 14.75 -3.59
CA LEU A 25 -0.72 15.98 -3.50
C LEU A 25 0.12 17.23 -3.74
N LEU A 26 1.30 17.31 -3.13
CA LEU A 26 2.11 18.52 -3.15
C LEU A 26 2.94 18.65 -4.43
N ARG A 27 3.52 17.55 -4.93
CA ARG A 27 4.41 17.56 -6.11
C ARG A 27 4.21 16.30 -6.97
N PRO A 28 3.06 16.14 -7.64
CA PRO A 28 2.73 14.94 -8.43
C PRO A 28 3.73 14.65 -9.56
N GLY A 29 4.33 15.68 -10.16
CA GLY A 29 5.30 15.51 -11.25
C GLY A 29 6.55 14.72 -10.86
N LYS A 30 6.95 14.73 -9.56
CA LYS A 30 8.11 13.95 -9.09
C LYS A 30 7.83 12.44 -9.17
N PRO A 31 6.79 11.88 -8.49
CA PRO A 31 6.40 10.48 -8.66
C PRO A 31 6.21 10.05 -10.11
N ILE A 32 5.57 10.88 -10.94
CA ILE A 32 5.36 10.60 -12.36
C ILE A 32 6.70 10.43 -13.10
N ALA A 33 7.64 11.35 -12.90
CA ALA A 33 8.96 11.27 -13.51
C ALA A 33 9.77 10.05 -13.00
N LEU A 34 9.65 9.69 -11.72
CA LEU A 34 10.31 8.51 -11.15
C LEU A 34 9.82 7.21 -11.82
N LEU A 35 8.55 7.16 -12.24
CA LEU A 35 7.97 6.05 -13.00
C LEU A 35 8.38 6.05 -14.49
N GLY A 36 9.18 7.02 -14.93
CA GLY A 36 9.58 7.17 -16.33
C GLY A 36 8.42 7.61 -17.24
N LEU A 37 7.39 8.24 -16.67
CA LEU A 37 6.24 8.79 -17.39
C LEU A 37 6.46 10.26 -17.72
N THR A 38 5.94 10.69 -18.87
CA THR A 38 5.89 12.11 -19.23
C THR A 38 4.75 12.79 -18.48
N SER A 39 5.06 13.86 -17.75
CA SER A 39 4.03 14.60 -17.00
C SER A 39 3.07 15.32 -17.94
N SER A 40 1.78 15.14 -17.71
CA SER A 40 0.70 15.93 -18.31
C SER A 40 -0.21 16.46 -17.21
N ARG A 41 -0.99 17.50 -17.49
CA ARG A 41 -1.90 18.09 -16.50
C ARG A 41 -2.95 17.07 -16.02
N GLU A 42 -3.47 16.27 -16.94
CA GLU A 42 -4.46 15.22 -16.67
C GLU A 42 -3.86 14.13 -15.78
N LEU A 43 -2.60 13.74 -16.05
CA LEU A 43 -1.90 12.74 -15.27
C LEU A 43 -1.58 13.25 -13.86
N GLU A 44 -1.15 14.50 -13.71
CA GLU A 44 -0.91 15.12 -12.41
C GLU A 44 -2.16 15.18 -11.55
N TRP A 45 -3.31 15.54 -12.11
CA TRP A 45 -4.59 15.51 -11.39
C TRP A 45 -5.02 14.08 -11.03
N SER A 46 -4.80 13.13 -11.92
CA SER A 46 -5.06 11.70 -11.64
C SER A 46 -4.23 11.22 -10.44
N PHE A 47 -2.94 11.59 -10.39
CA PHE A 47 -2.06 11.25 -9.27
C PHE A 47 -2.48 11.94 -7.97
N ARG A 48 -3.00 13.18 -8.02
CA ARG A 48 -3.58 13.84 -6.84
C ARG A 48 -4.82 13.12 -6.32
N LEU A 49 -5.70 12.63 -7.19
CA LEU A 49 -6.87 11.83 -6.80
C LEU A 49 -6.46 10.51 -6.14
N VAL A 50 -5.42 9.85 -6.65
CA VAL A 50 -4.79 8.70 -5.98
C VAL A 50 -4.25 9.11 -4.62
N GLY A 51 -3.61 10.28 -4.51
CA GLY A 51 -3.14 10.85 -3.25
C GLY A 51 -4.25 11.02 -2.21
N ILE A 52 -5.40 11.58 -2.60
CA ILE A 52 -6.57 11.70 -1.70
C ILE A 52 -7.06 10.33 -1.26
N SER A 53 -7.13 9.38 -2.20
CA SER A 53 -7.56 8.00 -1.92
C SER A 53 -6.62 7.31 -0.93
N ASN A 54 -5.30 7.48 -1.08
CA ASN A 54 -4.29 6.96 -0.17
C ASN A 54 -4.40 7.57 1.23
N LEU A 55 -4.71 8.87 1.32
CA LEU A 55 -4.94 9.56 2.60
C LEU A 55 -6.16 9.00 3.33
N GLY A 56 -7.27 8.80 2.61
CA GLY A 56 -8.47 8.16 3.15
C GLY A 56 -8.19 6.75 3.64
N LEU A 57 -7.47 5.95 2.83
CA LEU A 57 -7.09 4.60 3.20
C LEU A 57 -6.17 4.59 4.43
N ALA A 58 -5.19 5.49 4.51
CA ALA A 58 -4.31 5.62 5.68
C ALA A 58 -5.09 5.91 6.97
N ALA A 59 -6.09 6.80 6.91
CA ALA A 59 -6.96 7.06 8.05
C ALA A 59 -7.77 5.82 8.45
N LEU A 60 -8.36 5.12 7.48
CA LEU A 60 -9.12 3.88 7.73
C LEU A 60 -8.24 2.77 8.33
N LEU A 61 -7.01 2.59 7.85
CA LEU A 61 -6.07 1.62 8.41
C LEU A 61 -5.64 1.97 9.85
N THR A 62 -5.48 3.26 10.14
CA THR A 62 -5.18 3.74 11.49
C THR A 62 -6.32 3.44 12.45
N LEU A 63 -7.57 3.73 12.04
CA LEU A 63 -8.77 3.40 12.81
C LEU A 63 -8.94 1.88 12.96
N ALA A 64 -8.71 1.12 11.89
CA ALA A 64 -8.78 -0.34 11.91
C ALA A 64 -7.79 -0.93 12.93
N ALA A 65 -6.56 -0.42 12.97
CA ALA A 65 -5.54 -0.83 13.92
C ALA A 65 -5.84 -0.42 15.37
N ALA A 66 -6.69 0.58 15.60
CA ALA A 66 -7.06 1.06 16.93
C ALA A 66 -8.31 0.37 17.49
N PHE A 67 -9.28 0.03 16.64
CA PHE A 67 -10.63 -0.33 17.08
C PHE A 67 -11.13 -1.73 16.65
N LEU A 68 -10.51 -2.39 15.68
CA LEU A 68 -10.97 -3.72 15.27
C LEU A 68 -10.54 -4.80 16.25
N GLY A 69 -11.47 -5.69 16.59
CA GLY A 69 -11.15 -6.94 17.27
C GLY A 69 -10.48 -7.97 16.33
N GLU A 70 -10.05 -9.11 16.89
CA GLU A 70 -9.25 -10.11 16.20
C GLU A 70 -9.78 -10.51 14.81
N ARG A 71 -11.08 -10.77 14.70
CA ARG A 71 -11.73 -11.18 13.44
C ARG A 71 -11.66 -10.07 12.38
N GLY A 72 -11.90 -8.81 12.78
CA GLY A 72 -11.82 -7.66 11.91
C GLY A 72 -10.39 -7.39 11.43
N LEU A 73 -9.40 -7.49 12.33
CA LEU A 73 -7.99 -7.35 11.97
C LEU A 73 -7.55 -8.41 10.94
N ARG A 74 -8.02 -9.64 11.07
CA ARG A 74 -7.74 -10.71 10.08
C ARG A 74 -8.36 -10.41 8.72
N GLN A 75 -9.60 -9.91 8.69
CA GLN A 75 -10.26 -9.53 7.45
C GLN A 75 -9.53 -8.36 6.79
N ALA A 76 -9.16 -7.34 7.55
CA ALA A 76 -8.37 -6.21 7.06
C ALA A 76 -7.01 -6.66 6.48
N ALA A 77 -6.30 -7.54 7.18
CA ALA A 77 -5.04 -8.11 6.69
C ALA A 77 -5.22 -8.96 5.41
N ALA A 78 -6.30 -9.72 5.30
CA ALA A 78 -6.60 -10.50 4.10
C ALA A 78 -6.95 -9.61 2.90
N ILE A 79 -7.71 -8.53 3.13
CA ILE A 79 -8.01 -7.54 2.11
C ILE A 79 -6.73 -6.85 1.62
N LEU A 80 -5.85 -6.43 2.55
CA LEU A 80 -4.59 -5.79 2.17
C LEU A 80 -3.63 -6.72 1.45
N LEU A 81 -3.57 -8.01 1.83
CA LEU A 81 -2.84 -9.01 1.07
C LEU A 81 -3.31 -9.06 -0.39
N LEU A 82 -4.63 -9.12 -0.61
CA LEU A 82 -5.21 -9.19 -1.96
C LEU A 82 -4.97 -7.91 -2.74
N ILE A 83 -5.14 -6.74 -2.10
CA ILE A 83 -4.90 -5.44 -2.72
C ILE A 83 -3.44 -5.33 -3.14
N SER A 84 -2.47 -5.63 -2.26
CA SER A 84 -1.05 -5.55 -2.62
C SER A 84 -0.65 -6.55 -3.70
N ALA A 85 -1.21 -7.77 -3.69
CA ALA A 85 -0.98 -8.71 -4.78
C ALA A 85 -1.54 -8.21 -6.12
N ALA A 86 -2.73 -7.60 -6.12
CA ALA A 86 -3.33 -7.01 -7.32
C ALA A 86 -2.52 -5.78 -7.79
N THR A 87 -2.11 -4.90 -6.87
CA THR A 87 -1.26 -3.73 -7.16
C THR A 87 0.08 -4.16 -7.73
N PHE A 88 0.71 -5.22 -7.20
CA PHE A 88 1.94 -5.78 -7.76
C PHE A 88 1.75 -6.20 -9.22
N VAL A 89 0.70 -6.97 -9.52
CA VAL A 89 0.39 -7.41 -10.88
C VAL A 89 0.13 -6.21 -11.80
N LEU A 90 -0.66 -5.22 -11.37
CA LEU A 90 -0.91 -4.02 -12.15
C LEU A 90 0.37 -3.19 -12.37
N THR A 91 1.27 -3.16 -11.39
CA THR A 91 2.54 -2.42 -11.48
C THR A 91 3.44 -3.04 -12.56
N ILE A 92 3.45 -4.36 -12.72
CA ILE A 92 4.20 -5.03 -13.81
C ILE A 92 3.76 -4.52 -15.19
N PHE A 93 2.47 -4.26 -15.36
CA PHE A 93 1.89 -3.76 -16.61
C PHE A 93 1.81 -2.23 -16.68
N LEU A 94 2.38 -1.52 -15.70
CA LEU A 94 2.37 -0.07 -15.70
C LEU A 94 3.15 0.45 -16.91
N PRO A 95 2.53 1.28 -17.78
CA PRO A 95 3.24 1.89 -18.88
C PRO A 95 4.33 2.81 -18.31
N GLY A 96 5.53 2.77 -18.89
CA GLY A 96 6.67 3.56 -18.41
C GLY A 96 7.99 2.83 -18.58
N GLY A 97 9.06 3.42 -18.04
CA GLY A 97 10.39 2.82 -18.08
C GLY A 97 10.58 1.76 -16.99
N TRP A 98 11.22 0.64 -17.31
CA TRP A 98 11.71 -0.35 -16.35
C TRP A 98 12.96 0.15 -15.60
N GLY A 99 12.82 1.30 -14.94
CA GLY A 99 13.87 1.94 -14.15
C GLY A 99 13.92 1.41 -12.71
N LEU A 100 14.93 1.87 -11.96
CA LEU A 100 15.13 1.50 -10.55
C LEU A 100 13.86 1.69 -9.70
N TRP A 101 13.15 2.80 -9.86
CA TRP A 101 11.95 3.10 -9.06
C TRP A 101 10.79 2.17 -9.34
N HIS A 102 10.62 1.74 -10.59
CA HIS A 102 9.64 0.73 -10.95
C HIS A 102 9.95 -0.59 -10.22
N LEU A 103 11.22 -1.04 -10.25
CA LEU A 103 11.65 -2.25 -9.56
C LEU A 103 11.48 -2.16 -8.05
N LEU A 104 11.79 -1.02 -7.44
CA LEU A 104 11.60 -0.79 -6.01
C LEU A 104 10.12 -0.87 -5.60
N LEU A 105 9.20 -0.35 -6.44
CA LEU A 105 7.76 -0.47 -6.20
C LEU A 105 7.29 -1.92 -6.28
N LEU A 106 7.78 -2.69 -7.25
CA LEU A 106 7.49 -4.12 -7.35
C LEU A 106 7.96 -4.89 -6.11
N ILE A 107 9.20 -4.66 -5.68
CA ILE A 107 9.76 -5.28 -4.47
C ILE A 107 8.94 -4.88 -3.24
N PHE A 108 8.55 -3.60 -3.15
CA PHE A 108 7.73 -3.09 -2.06
C PHE A 108 6.37 -3.80 -1.97
N GLU A 109 5.63 -3.92 -3.08
CA GLU A 109 4.31 -4.57 -3.10
C GLU A 109 4.40 -6.07 -2.78
N VAL A 110 5.41 -6.78 -3.31
CA VAL A 110 5.64 -8.20 -2.95
C VAL A 110 5.99 -8.35 -1.48
N THR A 111 6.79 -7.43 -0.94
CA THR A 111 7.16 -7.44 0.49
C THR A 111 5.93 -7.20 1.36
N LEU A 112 5.07 -6.24 1.01
CA LEU A 112 3.84 -5.96 1.75
C LEU A 112 2.88 -7.15 1.71
N ALA A 113 2.65 -7.72 0.53
CA ALA A 113 1.83 -8.93 0.36
C ALA A 113 2.39 -10.09 1.20
N SER A 114 3.69 -10.35 1.10
CA SER A 114 4.36 -11.39 1.88
C SER A 114 4.21 -11.17 3.39
N ALA A 115 4.37 -9.93 3.86
CA ALA A 115 4.22 -9.58 5.27
C ALA A 115 2.80 -9.88 5.80
N TYR A 116 1.76 -9.49 5.06
CA TYR A 116 0.37 -9.80 5.42
C TYR A 116 0.08 -11.30 5.35
N PHE A 117 0.62 -12.02 4.36
CA PHE A 117 0.50 -13.48 4.28
C PHE A 117 1.11 -14.18 5.51
N PHE A 118 2.34 -13.80 5.89
CA PHE A 118 3.01 -14.37 7.07
C PHE A 118 2.32 -13.99 8.37
N ALA A 119 1.79 -12.77 8.47
CA ALA A 119 0.96 -12.37 9.59
C ALA A 119 -0.23 -13.34 9.71
N LEU A 120 -1.00 -13.54 8.64
CA LEU A 120 -2.17 -14.43 8.65
C LEU A 120 -1.84 -15.91 8.93
N LYS A 121 -0.71 -16.42 8.42
CA LYS A 121 -0.28 -17.84 8.57
C LYS A 121 -0.01 -18.25 10.02
N GLY A 122 0.33 -17.31 10.91
CA GLY A 122 0.69 -17.56 12.30
C GLY A 122 -0.34 -18.32 13.16
N ARG A 123 -1.58 -18.51 12.71
CA ARG A 123 -2.62 -19.26 13.45
C ARG A 123 -2.51 -20.78 13.30
N ARG A 124 -1.91 -21.31 12.23
CA ARG A 124 -1.97 -22.76 11.95
C ARG A 124 -1.10 -23.63 12.89
N ARG A 125 -0.21 -23.03 13.70
CA ARG A 125 0.72 -23.78 14.56
C ARG A 125 0.25 -23.99 16.01
N ASN A 126 -0.82 -23.34 16.45
CA ASN A 126 -1.32 -23.41 17.83
C ASN A 126 -2.73 -24.03 17.93
N ARG A 127 -3.02 -25.05 17.13
CA ARG A 127 -4.17 -25.94 17.34
C ARG A 127 -3.66 -27.34 17.57
#